data_AF-A0A554LAX6-F1
#
_entry.id   AF-A0A554LAX6-F1
#
_cell.length_a   1.000
_cell.length_b   1.000
_cell.length_c   1.000
_cell.angle_alpha   90.00
_cell.angle_beta   90.00
_cell.angle_gamma   90.00
#
_symmetry.space_group_name_H-M   'P 1'
#
loop_
_entity.id
_entity.type
_entity.pdbx_description
1 polymer ?
#
loop_
_entity_poly.entity_id
_entity_poly.type
_entity_poly.pdbx_seq_one_letter_code
_entity_poly.pdbx_strand_id
1 'polypeptide(L)'
;MSKYLFITVVVVLIGILFLNRNLNNQFSNNDYQNSQETVKIVTPPPMTPERKIELNKLNCLMVQDEEDMDCSDFPDKDTAKGFYKAEIDCFGYDKFGLDRDSDGIACESLPERSD
;
A
#
# COMPACT_ATOMS: atom_id res chain seq x y z
N MET A 1 -46.85 30.83 14.69
CA MET A 1 -45.40 31.08 14.48
C MET A 1 -44.54 29.80 14.41
N SER A 2 -45.06 28.60 14.71
CA SER A 2 -44.25 27.36 14.80
C SER A 2 -43.86 26.68 13.46
N LYS A 3 -44.57 26.96 12.35
CA LYS A 3 -44.33 26.27 11.06
C LYS A 3 -43.04 26.73 10.38
N TYR A 4 -42.70 28.02 10.48
CA TYR A 4 -41.50 28.57 9.87
C TYR A 4 -40.22 28.08 10.54
N LEU A 5 -40.23 27.93 11.87
CA LEU A 5 -39.11 27.38 12.64
C LEU A 5 -38.80 25.94 12.22
N PHE A 6 -39.84 25.13 11.97
CA PHE A 6 -39.67 23.74 11.54
C PHE A 6 -39.07 23.65 10.14
N ILE A 7 -39.52 24.52 9.22
CA ILE A 7 -39.00 24.57 7.85
C ILE A 7 -37.52 24.98 7.84
N THR A 8 -37.13 25.99 8.63
CA THR A 8 -35.72 26.42 8.68
C THR A 8 -34.79 25.34 9.24
N VAL A 9 -35.22 24.60 10.26
CA VAL A 9 -34.42 23.50 10.83
C VAL A 9 -34.24 22.37 9.83
N VAL A 10 -35.31 22.00 9.10
CA VAL A 10 -35.26 20.94 8.09
C VAL A 10 -34.34 21.33 6.92
N VAL A 11 -34.41 22.56 6.44
CA VAL A 11 -33.55 23.04 5.33
C VAL A 11 -32.07 23.05 5.74
N VAL A 12 -31.76 23.46 6.96
CA VAL A 12 -30.37 23.45 7.48
C VAL A 12 -29.85 22.02 7.62
N LEU A 13 -30.66 21.09 8.16
CA LEU A 13 -30.27 19.69 8.28
C LEU A 13 -30.03 19.02 6.91
N ILE A 14 -30.90 19.28 5.94
CA ILE A 14 -30.72 18.76 4.58
C ILE A 14 -29.46 19.35 3.93
N GLY A 15 -29.18 20.65 4.13
CA GLY A 15 -27.98 21.30 3.63
C GLY A 15 -26.69 20.71 4.21
N ILE A 16 -26.65 20.45 5.52
CA ILE A 16 -25.51 19.81 6.20
C ILE A 16 -25.29 18.39 5.68
N LEU A 17 -26.37 17.62 5.47
CA LEU A 17 -26.29 16.27 4.90
C LEU A 17 -25.77 16.28 3.44
N PHE A 18 -26.12 17.29 2.66
CA PHE A 18 -25.62 17.46 1.29
C PHE A 18 -24.15 17.85 1.24
N LEU A 19 -23.68 18.71 2.16
CA LEU A 19 -22.25 19.08 2.25
C LEU A 19 -21.37 17.89 2.63
N ASN A 20 -21.82 17.04 3.57
CA ASN A 20 -21.04 15.85 3.99
C ASN A 20 -20.94 14.77 2.91
N ARG A 21 -21.88 14.70 1.96
CA ARG A 21 -21.84 13.69 0.89
C ARG A 21 -20.81 13.96 -0.20
N ASN A 22 -20.30 15.19 -0.32
CA ASN A 22 -19.41 15.58 -1.43
C ASN A 22 -17.92 15.29 -1.16
N LEU A 23 -17.51 14.96 0.07
CA LEU A 23 -16.10 14.74 0.41
C LEU A 23 -15.63 13.28 0.25
N ASN A 24 -16.53 12.31 0.05
CA ASN A 24 -16.18 10.88 0.04
C ASN A 24 -15.98 10.26 -1.36
N ASN A 25 -15.89 11.06 -2.43
CA ASN A 25 -15.90 10.54 -3.80
C ASN A 25 -14.60 10.77 -4.60
N GLN A 26 -13.45 10.81 -3.92
CA GLN A 26 -12.14 11.12 -4.53
C GLN A 26 -11.07 10.03 -4.37
N PHE A 27 -11.42 8.78 -4.06
CA PHE A 27 -10.50 7.66 -4.20
C PHE A 27 -11.09 6.62 -5.16
N SER A 28 -10.90 6.89 -6.46
CA SER A 28 -11.21 5.95 -7.53
C SER A 28 -9.98 5.06 -7.75
N ASN A 29 -10.16 3.76 -7.48
CA ASN A 29 -9.23 2.65 -7.73
C ASN A 29 -8.89 2.50 -9.23
N ASN A 30 -7.98 3.31 -9.78
CA ASN A 30 -7.67 3.29 -11.21
C ASN A 30 -6.26 2.81 -11.61
N ASP A 31 -5.41 2.32 -10.70
CA ASP A 31 -4.03 1.93 -11.05
C ASP A 31 -3.70 0.43 -10.92
N TYR A 32 -4.69 -0.46 -10.79
CA TYR A 32 -4.42 -1.90 -10.62
C TYR A 32 -5.21 -2.84 -11.55
N GLN A 33 -5.56 -2.41 -12.76
CA GLN A 33 -6.27 -3.27 -13.73
C GLN A 33 -5.76 -3.13 -15.17
N ASN A 34 -4.44 -3.17 -15.37
CA ASN A 34 -3.92 -3.42 -16.72
C ASN A 34 -2.59 -4.19 -16.74
N SER A 35 -2.67 -5.52 -16.55
CA SER A 35 -1.52 -6.41 -16.75
C SER A 35 -1.90 -7.80 -17.27
N GLN A 36 -2.94 -7.89 -18.11
CA GLN A 36 -3.28 -9.12 -18.83
C GLN A 36 -3.51 -8.92 -20.32
N GLU A 37 -2.69 -8.08 -20.98
CA GLU A 37 -2.68 -7.95 -22.43
C GLU A 37 -1.31 -8.29 -23.02
N THR A 38 -1.18 -9.53 -23.50
CA THR A 38 -0.14 -10.06 -24.42
C THR A 38 1.33 -9.72 -24.12
N VAL A 39 2.05 -10.70 -23.59
CA VAL A 39 3.51 -10.70 -23.42
C VAL A 39 4.21 -10.60 -24.78
N LYS A 40 4.47 -9.37 -25.24
CA LYS A 40 5.69 -9.08 -25.98
C LYS A 40 6.75 -8.85 -24.91
N ILE A 41 7.81 -9.65 -24.91
CA ILE A 41 8.98 -9.43 -24.05
C ILE A 41 9.67 -8.15 -24.53
N VAL A 42 9.09 -7.00 -24.19
CA VAL A 42 9.79 -5.73 -24.17
C VAL A 42 10.54 -5.78 -22.85
N THR A 43 11.84 -6.02 -22.90
CA THR A 43 12.68 -5.77 -21.73
C THR A 43 12.39 -4.35 -21.27
N PRO A 44 11.98 -4.12 -20.01
CA PRO A 44 11.74 -2.77 -19.54
C PRO A 44 13.02 -1.96 -19.81
N PRO A 45 12.90 -0.72 -20.31
CA PRO A 45 14.06 0.10 -20.60
C PRO A 45 14.95 0.15 -19.35
N PRO A 46 16.29 0.06 -19.50
CA PRO A 46 17.18 0.06 -18.36
C PRO A 46 16.89 1.29 -17.49
N MET A 47 16.52 1.06 -16.23
CA MET A 47 16.28 2.13 -15.27
C MET A 47 17.57 2.95 -15.16
N THR A 48 17.44 4.26 -15.40
CA THR A 48 18.51 5.19 -15.16
C THR A 48 18.84 5.18 -13.65
N PRO A 49 20.11 5.39 -13.26
CA PRO A 49 20.50 5.44 -11.85
C PRO A 49 19.65 6.42 -11.03
N GLU A 50 19.26 7.54 -11.64
CA GLU A 50 18.39 8.56 -11.03
C GLU A 50 16.99 8.02 -10.71
N ARG A 51 16.38 7.25 -11.61
CA ARG A 51 15.08 6.60 -11.35
C ARG A 51 15.16 5.51 -10.28
N LYS A 52 16.29 4.81 -10.17
CA LYS A 52 16.50 3.81 -9.11
C LYS A 52 16.56 4.47 -7.73
N ILE A 53 17.11 5.67 -7.63
CA ILE A 53 17.17 6.43 -6.38
C ILE A 53 15.77 6.91 -5.96
N GLU A 54 14.96 7.41 -6.90
CA GLU A 54 13.57 7.79 -6.60
C GLU A 54 12.71 6.57 -6.22
N LEU A 55 12.87 5.45 -6.93
CA LEU A 55 12.16 4.21 -6.62
C LEU A 55 12.54 3.67 -5.24
N ASN A 56 13.83 3.68 -4.89
CA ASN A 56 14.27 3.28 -3.56
C ASN A 56 13.72 4.21 -2.47
N LYS A 57 13.68 5.53 -2.70
CA LYS A 57 13.05 6.46 -1.74
C LYS A 57 11.57 6.17 -1.55
N LEU A 58 10.83 5.92 -2.63
CA LEU A 58 9.40 5.59 -2.54
C LEU A 58 9.18 4.24 -1.82
N ASN A 59 10.01 3.25 -2.12
CA ASN A 59 9.99 1.95 -1.44
C ASN A 59 10.31 2.06 0.05
N CYS A 60 11.14 3.01 0.46
CA CYS A 60 11.38 3.26 1.89
C CYS A 60 10.22 3.97 2.58
N LEU A 61 9.49 4.83 1.87
CA LEU A 61 8.31 5.49 2.45
C LEU A 61 7.21 4.49 2.80
N MET A 62 6.93 3.53 1.91
CA MET A 62 5.92 2.49 2.16
C MET A 62 6.28 1.54 3.31
N VAL A 63 7.57 1.35 3.63
CA VAL A 63 8.00 0.52 4.77
C VAL A 63 8.09 1.34 6.08
N GLN A 64 8.23 2.67 5.99
CA GLN A 64 8.34 3.54 7.17
C GLN A 64 7.05 3.66 7.97
N ASP A 65 5.90 3.64 7.29
CA ASP A 65 4.60 3.82 7.93
C ASP A 65 4.08 2.53 8.62
N GLU A 66 4.75 1.39 8.40
CA GLU A 66 4.40 0.14 9.05
C GLU A 66 5.11 -0.01 10.41
N GLU A 67 4.34 -0.23 11.48
CA GLU A 67 4.87 -0.35 12.84
C GLU A 67 4.92 -1.79 13.37
N ASP A 68 4.14 -2.71 12.81
CA ASP A 68 3.93 -4.07 13.33
C ASP A 68 3.79 -5.10 12.20
N MET A 69 4.81 -5.18 11.35
CA MET A 69 4.85 -6.23 10.32
C MET A 69 5.46 -7.50 10.91
N ASP A 70 4.81 -8.64 10.68
CA ASP A 70 5.34 -9.95 11.00
C ASP A 70 5.07 -10.97 9.89
N CYS A 71 5.54 -12.20 10.08
CA CYS A 71 5.40 -13.24 9.06
C CYS A 71 3.95 -13.62 8.75
N SER A 72 3.00 -13.31 9.62
CA SER A 72 1.57 -13.58 9.44
C SER A 72 0.91 -12.60 8.46
N ASP A 73 1.54 -11.46 8.18
CA ASP A 73 1.05 -10.47 7.22
C ASP A 73 1.33 -10.86 5.76
N PHE A 74 2.15 -11.89 5.55
CA PHE A 74 2.54 -12.34 4.22
C PHE A 74 1.88 -13.67 3.84
N PRO A 75 1.37 -13.80 2.60
CA PRO A 75 0.75 -15.04 2.15
C PRO A 75 1.76 -16.16 1.85
N ASP A 76 2.99 -15.81 1.48
CA ASP A 76 4.04 -16.74 1.03
C ASP A 76 5.45 -16.17 1.26
N LYS A 77 6.47 -17.05 1.18
CA LYS A 77 7.89 -16.68 1.36
C LYS A 77 8.37 -15.63 0.36
N ASP A 78 7.93 -15.70 -0.90
CA ASP A 78 8.40 -14.78 -1.94
C ASP A 78 7.99 -13.34 -1.63
N THR A 79 6.76 -13.16 -1.15
CA THR A 79 6.23 -11.87 -0.74
C THR A 79 6.96 -11.34 0.48
N ALA A 80 7.16 -12.17 1.51
CA ALA A 80 7.91 -11.80 2.71
C ALA A 80 9.37 -11.42 2.39
N LYS A 81 10.04 -12.18 1.52
CA LYS A 81 11.41 -11.90 1.07
C LYS A 81 11.52 -10.60 0.28
N GLY A 82 10.51 -10.28 -0.54
CA GLY A 82 10.44 -9.01 -1.26
C GLY A 82 10.37 -7.82 -0.31
N PHE A 83 9.52 -7.91 0.72
CA PHE A 83 9.39 -6.89 1.74
C PHE A 83 10.66 -6.76 2.60
N TYR A 84 11.20 -7.87 3.11
CA TYR A 84 12.46 -7.89 3.86
C TYR A 84 13.60 -7.25 3.06
N LYS A 85 13.70 -7.54 1.76
CA LYS A 85 14.72 -6.90 0.92
C LYS A 85 14.55 -5.38 0.87
N ALA A 86 13.32 -4.90 0.70
CA ALA A 86 13.05 -3.46 0.69
C ALA A 86 13.39 -2.82 2.04
N GLU A 87 13.03 -3.47 3.14
CA GLU A 87 13.37 -3.06 4.50
C GLU A 87 14.89 -2.95 4.71
N ILE A 88 15.67 -3.98 4.39
CA ILE A 88 17.13 -3.95 4.49
C ILE A 88 17.72 -2.84 3.61
N ASP A 89 17.21 -2.68 2.38
CA ASP A 89 17.66 -1.62 1.48
C ASP A 89 17.35 -0.20 2.04
N CYS A 90 16.38 -0.07 2.95
CA CYS A 90 15.91 1.19 3.53
C CYS A 90 16.49 1.54 4.90
N PHE A 91 16.53 0.58 5.83
CA PHE A 91 17.00 0.77 7.20
C PHE A 91 18.39 0.20 7.44
N GLY A 92 18.83 -0.77 6.62
CA GLY A 92 20.11 -1.46 6.77
C GLY A 92 20.12 -2.58 7.82
N TYR A 93 18.96 -2.91 8.41
CA TYR A 93 18.80 -3.99 9.39
C TYR A 93 17.35 -4.50 9.41
N ASP A 94 17.15 -5.71 9.94
CA ASP A 94 15.85 -6.34 10.16
C ASP A 94 15.13 -5.66 11.34
N LYS A 95 14.36 -4.61 11.01
CA LYS A 95 13.55 -3.81 11.94
C LYS A 95 12.36 -4.63 12.46
N PHE A 96 11.74 -5.44 11.61
CA PHE A 96 10.53 -6.19 11.93
C PHE A 96 10.81 -7.61 12.44
N GLY A 97 12.05 -8.09 12.36
CA GLY A 97 12.40 -9.42 12.84
C GLY A 97 11.87 -10.53 11.94
N LEU A 98 11.80 -10.29 10.63
CA LEU A 98 11.33 -11.25 9.63
C LEU A 98 12.37 -12.37 9.37
N ASP A 99 13.65 -12.11 9.62
CA ASP A 99 14.79 -13.01 9.46
C ASP A 99 15.56 -13.12 10.79
N ARG A 100 14.95 -13.81 11.76
CA ARG A 100 15.41 -13.84 13.16
C ARG A 100 16.77 -14.51 13.36
N ASP A 101 17.11 -15.47 12.52
CA ASP A 101 18.39 -16.17 12.53
C ASP A 101 19.41 -15.57 11.56
N SER A 102 19.02 -14.56 10.78
CA SER A 102 19.88 -13.76 9.90
C SER A 102 20.58 -14.62 8.84
N ASP A 103 19.88 -15.64 8.33
CA ASP A 103 20.39 -16.51 7.27
C ASP A 103 20.09 -15.94 5.86
N GLY A 104 19.35 -14.83 5.79
CA GLY A 104 18.92 -14.15 4.58
C GLY A 104 17.58 -14.66 4.02
N ILE A 105 16.87 -15.50 4.76
CA ILE A 105 15.58 -16.09 4.39
C ILE A 105 14.50 -15.61 5.37
N ALA A 106 13.86 -14.49 5.02
CA ALA A 106 12.73 -13.99 5.78
C ALA A 106 11.56 -15.00 5.80
N CYS A 107 10.98 -15.17 6.99
CA CYS A 107 9.76 -15.94 7.23
C CYS A 107 9.81 -17.36 6.62
N GLU A 108 10.90 -18.09 6.85
CA GLU A 108 11.13 -19.46 6.36
C GLU A 108 10.01 -20.47 6.68
N SER A 109 9.15 -20.17 7.65
CA SER A 109 7.98 -20.97 8.04
C SER A 109 6.79 -20.84 7.10
N LEU A 110 6.74 -19.81 6.25
CA LEU A 110 5.66 -19.62 5.28
C LEU A 110 5.68 -20.68 4.18
N PRO A 111 4.56 -20.96 3.51
CA PRO A 111 4.56 -21.82 2.35
C PRO A 111 5.37 -21.18 1.20
N GLU A 112 5.98 -22.05 0.38
CA GLU A 112 6.41 -21.65 -0.96
C GLU A 112 5.18 -21.25 -1.78
N ARG A 113 5.35 -20.33 -2.73
CA ARG A 113 4.27 -19.94 -3.65
C ARG A 113 3.77 -21.17 -4.39
N SER A 114 2.51 -21.56 -4.16
CA SER A 114 1.87 -22.62 -4.92
C SER A 114 1.34 -22.03 -6.23
N ASP A 115 2.04 -22.31 -7.33
CA ASP A 115 1.63 -21.95 -8.70
C ASP A 115 0.31 -22.62 -9.13
#